data_AF-A0AAP7A143-F1
#
_entry.id   AF-A0AAP7A143-F1
#
_cell.length_a   1.000
_cell.length_b   1.000
_cell.length_c   1.000
_cell.angle_alpha   90.00
_cell.angle_beta   90.00
_cell.angle_gamma   90.00
#
_symmetry.space_group_name_H-M   'P 1'
#
loop_
_entity.id
_entity.type
_entity.pdbx_description
1 polymer ?
#
loop_
_entity_poly.entity_id
_entity_poly.type
_entity_poly.pdbx_seq_one_letter_code
_entity_poly.pdbx_strand_id
1 'polypeptide(L)'
;MPKKITPKKTVPKKISSHYTKSVKYLKKFVKIKDKKGNIYTGTIVKVDKKRVYLKVNSVKHAGKVHTSFIPFILPLVLFDLLAIVLLDTRRGWLF
;
A
#
# COMPACT_ATOMS: atom_id res chain seq x y z
N MET A 1 -38.89 -6.99 -30.08
CA MET A 1 -38.91 -5.53 -29.82
C MET A 1 -37.68 -5.13 -28.99
N PRO A 2 -36.78 -4.25 -29.47
CA PRO A 2 -35.70 -3.73 -28.64
C PRO A 2 -36.19 -2.57 -27.76
N LYS A 3 -35.94 -2.64 -26.44
CA LYS A 3 -36.23 -1.57 -25.48
C LYS A 3 -35.36 -0.34 -25.79
N LYS A 4 -35.99 0.81 -26.09
CA LYS A 4 -35.32 2.12 -26.14
C LYS A 4 -34.80 2.47 -24.75
N ILE A 5 -33.48 2.58 -24.62
CA ILE A 5 -32.84 3.15 -23.43
C ILE A 5 -32.78 4.66 -23.64
N THR A 6 -33.62 5.38 -22.92
CA THR A 6 -33.66 6.85 -22.94
C THR A 6 -32.41 7.43 -22.24
N PRO A 7 -31.73 8.42 -22.83
CA PRO A 7 -30.56 9.03 -22.23
C PRO A 7 -30.98 9.82 -20.98
N LYS A 8 -30.40 9.45 -19.84
CA LYS A 8 -30.64 10.10 -18.55
C LYS A 8 -30.15 11.55 -18.61
N LYS A 9 -31.08 12.50 -18.56
CA LYS A 9 -30.84 13.96 -18.56
C LYS A 9 -29.75 14.31 -17.53
N THR A 10 -28.57 14.73 -18.01
CA THR A 10 -27.44 15.06 -17.15
C THR A 10 -27.43 16.55 -16.88
N VAL A 11 -27.78 16.94 -15.65
CA VAL A 11 -27.70 18.32 -15.13
C VAL A 11 -26.27 18.86 -15.32
N PRO A 12 -26.08 20.14 -15.72
CA PRO A 12 -24.75 20.75 -15.81
C PRO A 12 -24.04 20.67 -14.46
N LYS A 13 -23.06 19.77 -14.41
CA LYS A 13 -22.42 19.33 -13.17
C LYS A 13 -21.11 20.10 -13.01
N LYS A 14 -21.05 20.98 -11.99
CA LYS A 14 -19.87 21.77 -11.60
C LYS A 14 -18.60 20.94 -11.68
N ILE A 15 -17.65 21.36 -12.52
CA ILE A 15 -16.38 20.69 -12.75
C ILE A 15 -15.50 20.94 -11.52
N SER A 16 -15.02 19.89 -10.87
CA SER A 16 -14.14 20.02 -9.70
C SER A 16 -12.69 20.25 -10.13
N SER A 17 -11.92 20.99 -9.31
CA SER A 17 -10.48 21.18 -9.53
C SER A 17 -9.68 19.86 -9.47
N HIS A 18 -10.17 18.87 -8.72
CA HIS A 18 -9.59 17.54 -8.68
C HIS A 18 -9.78 16.78 -9.99
N TYR A 19 -10.93 16.97 -10.66
CA TYR A 19 -11.18 16.36 -11.96
C TYR A 19 -10.17 16.88 -13.00
N THR A 20 -9.99 18.20 -13.10
CA THR A 20 -9.06 18.78 -14.08
C THR A 20 -7.61 18.35 -13.82
N LYS A 21 -7.18 18.30 -12.55
CA LYS A 21 -5.86 17.74 -12.19
C LYS A 21 -5.72 16.29 -12.61
N SER A 22 -6.73 15.44 -12.37
CA SER A 22 -6.68 14.01 -12.72
C SER A 22 -6.63 13.79 -14.24
N VAL A 23 -7.38 14.59 -15.00
CA VAL A 23 -7.38 14.53 -16.48
C VAL A 23 -6.01 14.86 -17.07
N LYS A 24 -5.22 15.76 -16.45
CA LYS A 24 -3.84 16.05 -16.90
C LYS A 24 -2.91 14.82 -16.85
N TYR A 25 -3.23 13.84 -16.01
CA TYR A 25 -2.45 12.60 -15.86
C TYR A 25 -3.08 11.40 -16.61
N LEU A 26 -4.10 11.63 -17.44
CA LEU A 26 -4.68 10.58 -18.28
C LEU A 26 -3.61 9.99 -19.21
N LYS A 27 -3.60 8.65 -19.36
CA LYS A 27 -2.61 7.85 -20.10
C LYS A 27 -1.17 7.95 -19.57
N LYS A 28 -0.94 8.59 -18.43
CA LYS A 28 0.39 8.64 -17.78
C LYS A 28 0.52 7.57 -16.71
N PHE A 29 1.75 7.11 -16.51
CA PHE A 29 2.12 6.25 -15.39
C PHE A 29 2.20 7.09 -14.11
N VAL A 30 1.47 6.68 -13.07
CA VAL A 30 1.34 7.40 -11.81
C VAL A 30 1.44 6.47 -10.61
N LYS A 31 1.75 7.05 -9.45
CA LYS A 31 1.75 6.40 -8.14
C LYS A 31 0.68 7.05 -7.28
N ILE A 32 -0.32 6.28 -6.86
CA ILE A 32 -1.45 6.75 -6.05
C ILE A 32 -1.35 6.14 -4.66
N LYS A 33 -1.36 6.99 -3.63
CA LYS A 33 -1.45 6.57 -2.23
C LYS A 33 -2.89 6.74 -1.75
N ASP A 34 -3.49 5.66 -1.29
CA ASP A 34 -4.81 5.70 -0.65
C ASP A 34 -4.69 6.18 0.81
N LYS A 35 -5.79 6.63 1.41
CA LYS A 35 -5.87 7.05 2.81
C LYS A 35 -5.41 5.95 3.78
N LYS A 36 -5.61 4.68 3.39
CA LYS A 36 -5.16 3.49 4.13
C LYS A 36 -3.64 3.22 3.99
N GLY A 37 -2.91 4.07 3.28
CA GLY A 37 -1.48 3.92 3.04
C GLY A 37 -1.10 2.98 1.89
N ASN A 38 -2.06 2.26 1.30
CA ASN A 38 -1.80 1.40 0.13
C ASN A 38 -1.33 2.25 -1.05
N ILE A 39 -0.31 1.76 -1.75
CA ILE A 39 0.28 2.42 -2.91
C ILE A 39 -0.04 1.59 -4.15
N TYR A 40 -0.72 2.21 -5.11
CA TYR A 40 -1.01 1.64 -6.42
C TYR A 40 -0.15 2.34 -7.47
N THR A 41 0.58 1.58 -8.27
CA THR A 41 1.33 2.10 -9.41
C THR A 41 0.74 1.57 -10.70
N GLY A 42 0.55 2.45 -11.69
CA GLY A 42 -0.12 2.08 -12.92
C GLY A 42 -0.43 3.26 -13.82
N THR A 43 -1.16 3.00 -14.91
CA THR A 43 -1.53 4.02 -15.90
C THR A 43 -2.99 4.42 -15.76
N ILE A 44 -3.28 5.73 -15.70
CA ILE A 44 -4.68 6.18 -15.66
C ILE A 44 -5.32 5.94 -17.03
N VAL A 45 -6.33 5.08 -17.09
CA VAL A 45 -7.04 4.73 -18.33
C VAL A 45 -8.28 5.58 -18.54
N LYS A 46 -8.91 6.02 -17.45
CA LYS A 46 -10.16 6.80 -17.49
C LYS A 46 -10.31 7.64 -16.24
N VAL A 47 -10.89 8.83 -16.40
CA VAL A 47 -11.27 9.71 -15.29
C VAL A 47 -12.74 10.05 -15.46
N ASP A 48 -13.56 9.65 -14.48
CA ASP A 48 -14.93 10.09 -14.33
C ASP A 48 -15.01 11.26 -13.35
N LYS A 49 -16.15 11.95 -13.32
CA LYS A 49 -16.38 13.10 -12.42
C LYS A 49 -16.18 12.80 -10.92
N LYS A 50 -16.23 11.53 -10.52
CA LYS A 50 -16.08 11.07 -9.12
C LYS A 50 -15.02 9.97 -8.92
N ARG A 51 -14.46 9.39 -9.98
CA ARG A 51 -13.63 8.18 -9.90
C ARG A 51 -12.48 8.26 -10.90
N VAL A 52 -11.33 7.71 -10.53
CA VAL A 52 -10.17 7.55 -11.42
C VAL A 52 -9.93 6.07 -11.59
N TYR A 53 -9.86 5.59 -12.84
CA TYR A 53 -9.58 4.20 -13.17
C TYR A 53 -8.11 4.07 -13.52
N LEU A 54 -7.44 3.18 -12.80
CA LEU A 54 -6.03 2.90 -12.95
C LEU A 54 -5.88 1.48 -13.51
N LYS A 55 -5.16 1.32 -14.61
CA LYS A 55 -4.60 0.02 -15.02
C LYS A 55 -3.42 -0.26 -14.09
N VAL A 56 -3.65 -1.08 -13.09
CA VAL A 56 -2.68 -1.37 -12.02
C VAL A 56 -1.57 -2.27 -12.56
N ASN A 57 -0.31 -1.86 -12.38
CA ASN A 57 0.86 -2.67 -12.67
C ASN A 57 1.41 -3.31 -11.39
N SER A 58 1.39 -2.60 -10.27
CA SER A 58 1.85 -3.12 -8.98
C SER A 58 1.07 -2.50 -7.82
N VAL A 59 0.93 -3.26 -6.74
CA VAL A 59 0.27 -2.88 -5.50
C VAL A 59 1.24 -3.11 -4.35
N LYS A 60 1.53 -2.06 -3.58
CA LYS A 60 2.25 -2.16 -2.31
C LYS A 60 1.28 -1.91 -1.17
N HIS A 61 1.06 -2.94 -0.36
CA HIS A 61 0.21 -2.85 0.82
C HIS A 61 0.98 -2.24 1.99
N ALA A 62 0.37 -1.28 2.69
CA ALA A 62 1.03 -0.60 3.80
C ALA A 62 1.39 -1.53 4.96
N GLY A 63 0.66 -2.64 5.13
CA GLY A 63 0.82 -3.58 6.25
C GLY A 63 1.77 -4.75 6.01
N LYS A 64 2.39 -4.88 4.82
CA LYS A 64 3.38 -5.93 4.56
C LYS A 64 4.79 -5.42 4.87
N VAL A 65 5.00 -4.96 6.11
CA VAL A 65 6.35 -4.92 6.67
C VAL A 65 6.57 -6.32 7.21
N HIS A 66 7.55 -7.02 6.67
CA HIS A 66 7.94 -8.34 7.14
C HIS A 66 8.06 -8.28 8.67
N THR A 67 7.19 -9.03 9.36
CA THR A 67 7.46 -9.46 10.72
C THR A 67 8.63 -10.43 10.62
N SER A 68 9.85 -9.90 10.47
CA SER A 68 11.12 -10.64 10.52
C SER A 68 11.34 -11.28 11.88
N PHE A 69 10.44 -11.04 12.83
CA PHE A 69 10.32 -11.74 14.08
C PHE A 69 9.35 -12.90 13.87
N ILE A 70 9.88 -14.04 13.45
CA ILE A 70 9.26 -15.31 13.84
C ILE A 70 9.15 -15.23 15.37
N PRO A 71 7.95 -15.25 15.96
CA PRO A 71 7.67 -14.68 17.28
C PRO A 71 8.48 -15.32 18.43
N PHE A 72 9.15 -16.43 18.18
CA PHE A 72 9.90 -17.17 19.19
C PHE A 72 11.34 -17.52 18.80
N ILE A 73 11.76 -17.40 17.53
CA ILE A 73 13.11 -17.83 17.13
C ILE A 73 14.19 -16.84 17.58
N LEU A 74 13.97 -15.55 17.38
CA LEU A 74 14.91 -14.52 17.81
C LEU A 74 15.12 -14.50 19.34
N PRO A 75 14.06 -14.53 20.19
CA PRO A 75 14.27 -14.52 21.64
C PRO A 75 14.95 -15.80 22.16
N LEU A 76 14.70 -16.98 21.57
CA LEU A 76 15.35 -18.23 21.99
C LEU A 76 16.86 -18.20 21.76
N VAL A 77 17.31 -17.78 20.57
CA VAL A 77 18.74 -17.69 20.25
C VAL A 77 19.43 -16.59 21.06
N LEU A 78 18.75 -15.45 21.29
CA LEU A 78 19.29 -14.35 22.08
C LEU A 78 19.46 -14.73 23.56
N PHE A 79 18.49 -15.47 24.12
CA PHE A 79 18.57 -15.98 25.49
C PHE A 79 19.69 -17.01 25.65
N ASP A 80 19.84 -17.92 24.68
CA ASP A 80 20.89 -18.95 24.71
C ASP A 80 22.30 -18.34 24.66
N LEU A 81 22.51 -17.36 23.77
CA LEU A 81 23.77 -16.59 23.70
C LEU A 81 24.05 -15.83 25.00
N LEU A 82 23.03 -15.19 25.59
CA LEU A 82 23.16 -14.47 26.85
C LEU A 82 23.52 -15.42 28.00
N ALA A 83 22.94 -16.62 28.03
CA ALA A 83 23.22 -17.63 29.04
C ALA A 83 24.69 -18.09 28.97
N ILE A 84 25.24 -18.31 27.77
CA ILE A 84 26.65 -18.67 27.58
C ILE A 84 27.56 -17.55 28.08
N VAL A 85 27.33 -16.29 27.68
CA VAL A 85 28.16 -15.15 28.12
C VAL A 85 28.09 -14.97 29.65
N LEU A 86 26.92 -15.13 30.25
CA LEU A 86 26.74 -14.99 31.69
C LEU A 86 27.41 -16.13 32.49
N LEU A 87 27.42 -17.35 31.94
CA LEU A 87 28.14 -18.51 32.50
C LEU A 87 29.67 -18.36 32.36
N ASP A 88 30.13 -17.86 31.22
CA ASP A 88 31.56 -17.65 30.95
C ASP A 88 32.15 -16.56 31.87
N THR A 89 31.41 -15.46 32.05
CA THR A 89 31.81 -14.36 32.95
C THR A 89 32.00 -14.81 34.40
N ARG A 90 31.20 -15.77 34.90
CA ARG A 90 31.34 -16.28 36.28
C ARG A 90 32.53 -17.22 36.45
N ARG A 91 32.95 -17.93 35.40
CA ARG A 91 34.12 -18.82 35.43
C ARG A 91 35.45 -18.06 35.39
N GLY A 92 35.46 -16.85 34.84
CA GLY A 92 36.62 -15.96 34.85
C GLY A 92 36.88 -15.22 36.16
N TRP A 93 35.96 -15.28 37.14
CA TRP A 93 36.08 -14.54 38.42
C TRP A 93 36.54 -15.41 39.61
N LEU A 94 36.98 -16.64 39.34
CA LEU A 94 37.48 -17.61 40.33
C LEU A 94 38.98 -17.93 40.17
N PHE A 95 39.72 -17.12 39.41
CA PHE A 95 41.18 -17.17 39.29
C PHE A 95 41.80 -15.82 39.63
#